data_AF-S2YF62-F1
#
_entry.id   AF-S2YF62-F1
#
_cell.length_a   1.000
_cell.length_b   1.000
_cell.length_c   1.000
_cell.angle_alpha   90.00
_cell.angle_beta   90.00
_cell.angle_gamma   90.00
#
_symmetry.space_group_name_H-M   'P 1'
#
loop_
_entity.id
_entity.type
_entity.pdbx_description
1 polymer ?
#
loop_
_entity_poly.entity_id
_entity_poly.type
_entity_poly.pdbx_seq_one_letter_code
_entity_poly.pdbx_strand_id
1 'polypeptide(L)' 'MKKAKENLDIYIRSLPFLGLIISCFSLILFFFILKADGDFFVIFAYCLVPLFVNTSVYAVYMLFKKNL' A
#
# COMPACT_ATOMS: atom_id res chain seq x y z
N MET A 1 11.36 12.56 22.48
CA MET A 1 11.78 11.81 21.27
C MET A 1 11.28 10.36 21.21
N LYS A 2 11.26 9.59 22.31
CA LYS A 2 10.80 8.18 22.33
C LYS A 2 9.40 7.96 21.75
N LYS A 3 8.42 8.79 22.15
CA LYS A 3 7.02 8.72 21.69
C LYS A 3 6.85 8.99 20.18
N ALA A 4 7.69 9.87 19.61
CA ALA A 4 7.65 10.14 18.17
C ALA A 4 8.15 8.95 17.35
N LYS A 5 9.18 8.24 17.82
CA LYS A 5 9.70 7.02 17.19
C LYS A 5 8.68 5.88 17.24
N GLU A 6 7.98 5.73 18.36
CA GLU A 6 6.93 4.72 18.54
C GLU A 6 5.73 4.98 17.61
N ASN A 7 5.26 6.22 17.51
CA ASN A 7 4.18 6.60 16.60
C ASN A 7 4.57 6.35 15.13
N LEU A 8 5.82 6.67 14.76
CA LEU A 8 6.34 6.40 13.43
C LEU A 8 6.37 4.90 13.12
N ASP A 9 6.84 4.07 14.06
CA ASP A 9 6.85 2.62 13.92
C ASP A 9 5.43 2.06 13.69
N ILE A 10 4.44 2.54 14.45
CA ILE A 10 3.04 2.14 14.30
C ILE A 10 2.50 2.55 12.93
N TYR A 11 2.78 3.79 12.50
CA TYR A 11 2.36 4.30 11.19
C TYR A 11 2.97 3.48 10.04
N ILE A 12 4.29 3.25 10.07
CA ILE A 12 4.96 2.52 8.99
C ILE A 12 4.47 1.07 8.93
N ARG A 13 4.20 0.45 10.09
CA ARG A 13 3.64 -0.91 10.15
C ARG A 13 2.21 -1.00 9.61
N SER A 14 1.43 0.08 9.63
CA SER A 14 0.08 0.10 9.08
C SER A 14 0.02 0.40 7.58
N LEU A 15 1.10 0.93 6.98
CA LEU A 15 1.15 1.23 5.54
C LEU A 15 0.75 0.06 4.64
N PRO A 16 1.27 -1.18 4.79
CA PRO A 16 0.88 -2.28 3.91
C PRO A 16 -0.62 -2.57 3.97
N PHE A 17 -1.21 -2.47 5.16
CA PHE A 17 -2.65 -2.66 5.37
C PHE A 17 -3.46 -1.54 4.73
N LEU A 18 -3.00 -0.29 4.85
CA LEU A 18 -3.60 0.84 4.15
C LEU A 18 -3.54 0.66 2.62
N GLY A 19 -2.40 0.22 2.10
CA GLY A 19 -2.22 -0.10 0.67
C GLY A 19 -3.17 -1.20 0.20
N LEU A 20 -3.40 -2.24 1.00
CA LEU A 20 -4.37 -3.30 0.73
C LEU A 20 -5.79 -2.72 0.63
N ILE A 21 -6.21 -1.92 1.62
CA ILE A 21 -7.54 -1.31 1.64
C ILE A 21 -7.77 -0.46 0.39
N ILE A 22 -6.82 0.42 0.04
CA ILE A 22 -6.90 1.29 -1.14
C ILE A 22 -6.98 0.44 -2.42
N SER A 23 -6.21 -0.65 -2.49
CA SER A 23 -6.23 -1.56 -3.65
C SER A 23 -7.59 -2.25 -3.79
N CYS A 24 -8.18 -2.73 -2.70
CA CYS A 24 -9.53 -3.31 -2.71
C CYS A 24 -10.59 -2.29 -3.17
N PHE A 25 -10.55 -1.06 -2.66
CA PHE A 25 -11.45 -0.01 -3.12
C PHE A 25 -11.26 0.31 -4.60
N SER A 26 -10.02 0.36 -5.07
CA SER A 26 -9.71 0.60 -6.48
C SER A 26 -10.26 -0.52 -7.37
N LEU A 27 -10.09 -1.79 -6.97
CA LEU A 27 -10.68 -2.92 -7.69
C LEU A 27 -12.20 -2.80 -7.78
N ILE A 28 -12.88 -2.50 -6.66
CA ILE A 28 -14.33 -2.33 -6.65
C ILE A 28 -14.75 -1.20 -7.60
N LEU A 29 -14.05 -0.06 -7.52
CA LEU A 29 -14.39 1.13 -8.28
C LEU A 29 -14.14 0.94 -9.79
N PHE A 30 -13.00 0.38 -10.19
CA PHE A 30 -12.66 0.20 -11.59
C PHE A 30 -13.42 -0.95 -12.26
N PHE A 31 -13.65 -2.07 -11.56
CA PHE A 31 -14.32 -3.23 -12.16
C PHE A 31 -15.85 -3.19 -12.07
N PHE A 32 -16.43 -2.63 -11.00
CA PHE A 32 -17.88 -2.71 -10.78
C PHE A 32 -18.61 -1.38 -11.01
N ILE A 33 -18.01 -0.26 -10.62
CA ILE A 33 -18.67 1.06 -10.68
C ILE A 33 -18.40 1.72 -12.03
N LEU A 34 -17.13 2.03 -12.31
CA LEU A 34 -16.72 2.72 -13.54
C LEU A 34 -16.71 1.79 -14.74
N LYS A 35 -16.56 0.48 -14.52
CA LYS A 35 -16.42 -0.54 -15.58
C LYS A 35 -15.39 -0.10 -16.62
N ALA A 36 -14.17 0.17 -16.15
CA ALA A 36 -13.14 0.72 -17.01
C ALA A 36 -12.86 -0.18 -18.21
N ASP A 37 -12.89 0.43 -19.40
CA ASP A 37 -12.55 -0.23 -20.65
C ASP A 37 -11.02 -0.36 -20.76
N GLY A 38 -10.55 -1.57 -21.06
CA GLY A 38 -9.13 -1.85 -21.23
C GLY A 38 -8.75 -3.29 -20.90
N ASP A 39 -7.46 -3.58 -21.03
CA ASP A 39 -6.94 -4.90 -20.66
C ASP A 39 -7.07 -5.14 -19.15
N PHE A 40 -7.69 -6.28 -18.82
CA PHE A 40 -7.98 -6.67 -17.44
C PHE A 40 -6.70 -6.69 -16.57
N PHE A 41 -5.61 -7.26 -17.09
CA PHE A 41 -4.37 -7.39 -16.35
C PHE A 41 -3.72 -6.03 -16.10
N VAL A 42 -3.80 -5.12 -17.06
CA VAL A 42 -3.29 -3.75 -16.90
C VAL A 42 -4.05 -3.02 -15.80
N ILE A 43 -5.39 -3.01 -15.85
CA ILE A 43 -6.22 -2.34 -14.83
C ILE A 43 -6.01 -2.97 -13.45
N PHE A 44 -5.96 -4.31 -13.39
CA PHE A 44 -5.69 -5.04 -12.16
C PHE A 44 -4.32 -4.68 -11.57
N ALA A 45 -3.27 -4.63 -12.39
CA ALA A 45 -1.94 -4.24 -11.96
C ALA A 45 -1.91 -2.80 -11.40
N TYR A 46 -2.59 -1.86 -12.05
CA TYR A 46 -2.73 -0.48 -11.55
C TYR A 46 -3.42 -0.43 -10.19
N CYS A 47 -4.45 -1.25 -9.98
CA CYS A 47 -5.15 -1.31 -8.69
C CYS A 47 -4.26 -1.84 -7.56
N LEU A 48 -3.21 -2.62 -7.86
CA LEU A 48 -2.28 -3.15 -6.86
C LEU A 48 -1.10 -2.22 -6.54
N VAL A 49 -0.90 -1.15 -7.33
CA VAL A 49 0.19 -0.18 -7.09
C VAL A 49 0.22 0.35 -5.65
N PRO A 50 -0.91 0.74 -5.02
CA PRO A 50 -0.92 1.20 -3.63
C PRO A 50 -0.40 0.14 -2.66
N LEU A 51 -0.72 -1.13 -2.85
CA LEU A 51 -0.20 -2.22 -2.03
C LEU A 51 1.31 -2.37 -2.19
N PHE A 52 1.82 -2.40 -3.42
CA PHE A 52 3.25 -2.54 -3.69
C PHE A 52 4.06 -1.37 -3.14
N VAL A 53 3.63 -0.13 -3.40
CA VAL A 53 4.32 1.07 -2.92
C VAL A 53 4.35 1.09 -1.39
N ASN A 54 3.21 0.91 -0.71
CA ASN A 54 3.19 0.95 0.75
C ASN A 54 3.97 -0.20 1.40
N THR A 55 3.92 -1.40 0.80
CA THR A 55 4.71 -2.55 1.27
C THR A 55 6.21 -2.31 1.07
N SER A 56 6.61 -1.70 -0.06
CA SER A 56 8.01 -1.37 -0.32
C SER A 56 8.56 -0.36 0.69
N VAL A 57 7.79 0.68 1.03
CA VAL A 57 8.17 1.68 2.05
C VAL A 57 8.37 1.01 3.41
N TYR A 58 7.44 0.13 3.81
CA TYR A 58 7.58 -0.66 5.04
C TYR A 58 8.82 -1.55 5.02
N ALA A 59 9.08 -2.25 3.92
CA ALA A 59 10.24 -3.12 3.77
C ALA A 59 11.55 -2.34 3.88
N VAL A 60 11.66 -1.21 3.16
CA VAL A 60 12.82 -0.32 3.23
C VAL A 60 13.04 0.19 4.65
N TYR A 61 11.98 0.66 5.31
CA TYR A 61 12.06 1.12 6.70
C TYR A 61 12.56 0.02 7.66
N MET A 62 12.06 -1.20 7.52
CA MET A 62 12.50 -2.34 8.33
C MET A 62 13.96 -2.72 8.07
N LEU A 63 14.43 -2.62 6.82
CA LEU A 63 15.85 -2.85 6.49
C LEU A 63 16.76 -1.83 7.18
N PHE A 64 16.43 -0.54 7.08
CA PHE A 64 17.21 0.51 7.74
C PHE A 64 17.16 0.39 9.26
N LYS A 65 15.99 0.08 9.83
CA LYS A 65 15.85 -0.14 11.28
C LYS A 65 16.66 -1.32 11.79
N LYS A 66 16.84 -2.37 11.00
CA LYS A 66 17.62 -3.57 11.38
C LYS A 66 19.13 -3.34 11.27
N ASN A 67 19.57 -2.37 10.48
CA ASN A 67 20.98 -2.03 10.24
C ASN A 67 21.48 -0.83 11.08
N LEU A 68 20.64 -0.30 11.98
CA LEU A 68 20.90 0.82 12.90
C LEU A 68 20.86 0.33 14.35
#